data_AF-A0AAD7W999-F1
#
_entry.id   AF-A0AAD7W999-F1
#
_cell.length_a   1.000
_cell.length_b   1.000
_cell.length_c   1.000
_cell.angle_alpha   90.00
_cell.angle_beta   90.00
_cell.angle_gamma   90.00
#
_symmetry.space_group_name_H-M   'P 1'
#
loop_
_entity.id
_entity.type
_entity.pdbx_description
1 polymer ?
#
loop_
_entity_poly.entity_id
_entity_poly.type
_entity_poly.pdbx_seq_one_letter_code
_entity_poly.pdbx_strand_id
1 'polypeptide(L)'
;MVCFIGFLHVEMMSQECGGKLLAGSGWDRMFTQANIFNTGVAASLLGGKHVKRTRYAYQLTLAWLHVLKEQAYDEYCREGYGPHETMEMWENRLNSNAPTVCYWMTVRDYLMINCRFIRGQRVGNWPLTLNACEDLCPWLFAFGHTNYARWMPIFLKDMATLRDTHPSVHEAFMEGKFVVQRGDNKFSLMALDQSQEHSIKFLQEDSGSKGSMVSMRRRRSLSSQNLKSWVQISSP
;
A
#
# COMPACT_ATOMS: atom_id res chain seq x y z
N MET A 1 8.18 2.87 25.70
CA MET A 1 7.74 1.84 24.75
C MET A 1 7.24 2.55 23.51
N VAL A 2 7.71 2.17 22.32
CA VAL A 2 7.28 2.75 21.04
C VAL A 2 6.45 1.69 20.31
N CYS A 3 5.21 2.01 19.94
CA CYS A 3 4.37 1.12 19.14
C CYS A 3 4.82 1.13 17.68
N PHE A 4 5.02 -0.04 17.08
CA PHE A 4 5.32 -0.17 15.66
C PHE A 4 4.33 -1.16 15.02
N ILE A 5 3.67 -0.73 13.95
CA ILE A 5 2.65 -1.52 13.24
C ILE A 5 3.27 -2.32 12.09
N GLY A 6 2.74 -3.51 11.84
CA GLY A 6 3.15 -4.34 10.70
C GLY A 6 2.62 -3.76 9.39
N PHE A 7 3.49 -3.15 8.58
CA PHE A 7 3.07 -2.49 7.34
C PHE A 7 2.54 -3.44 6.27
N LEU A 8 2.96 -4.71 6.24
CA LEU A 8 2.34 -5.68 5.35
C LEU A 8 0.86 -5.87 5.72
N HIS A 9 0.58 -5.99 7.02
CA HIS A 9 -0.79 -6.20 7.46
C HIS A 9 -1.64 -4.94 7.29
N VAL A 10 -1.09 -3.73 7.51
CA VAL A 10 -1.75 -2.48 7.15
C VAL A 10 -2.16 -2.48 5.68
N GLU A 11 -1.26 -2.91 4.79
CA GLU A 11 -1.56 -3.02 3.36
C GLU A 11 -2.63 -4.06 3.05
N MET A 12 -2.59 -5.22 3.71
CA MET A 12 -3.62 -6.25 3.52
C MET A 12 -4.99 -5.74 3.95
N MET A 13 -5.08 -5.07 5.11
CA MET A 13 -6.32 -4.48 5.59
C MET A 13 -6.81 -3.36 4.66
N SER A 14 -5.92 -2.51 4.15
CA SER A 14 -6.31 -1.49 3.17
C SER A 14 -6.78 -2.12 1.86
N GLN A 15 -6.20 -3.24 1.43
CA GLN A 15 -6.71 -3.93 0.24
C GLN A 15 -8.06 -4.59 0.48
N GLU A 16 -8.33 -5.12 1.67
CA GLU A 16 -9.66 -5.62 2.05
C GLU A 16 -10.70 -4.49 2.09
N CYS A 17 -10.35 -3.31 2.63
CA CYS A 17 -11.19 -2.10 2.55
C CYS A 17 -11.51 -1.72 1.09
N GLY A 18 -10.50 -1.72 0.22
CA GLY A 18 -10.70 -1.41 -1.19
C GLY A 18 -11.57 -2.44 -1.91
N GLY A 19 -11.42 -3.72 -1.57
CA GLY A 19 -12.30 -4.78 -2.03
C GLY A 19 -13.77 -4.54 -1.64
N LYS A 20 -14.03 -4.12 -0.40
CA LYS A 20 -15.38 -3.73 0.06
C LYS A 20 -15.90 -2.49 -0.67
N LEU A 21 -15.06 -1.48 -0.89
CA LEU A 21 -15.41 -0.26 -1.64
C LEU A 21 -15.79 -0.56 -3.10
N LEU A 22 -15.09 -1.51 -3.72
CA LEU A 22 -15.23 -1.87 -5.13
C LEU A 22 -16.22 -3.01 -5.38
N ALA A 23 -16.72 -3.65 -4.32
CA ALA A 23 -17.66 -4.75 -4.44
C ALA A 23 -18.98 -4.26 -5.09
N GLY A 24 -19.40 -4.95 -6.15
CA GLY A 24 -20.64 -4.63 -6.86
C GLY A 24 -20.56 -3.48 -7.86
N SER A 25 -19.42 -2.79 -7.99
CA SER A 25 -19.26 -1.70 -8.97
C SER A 25 -18.95 -2.17 -10.40
N GLY A 26 -18.71 -3.48 -10.58
CA GLY A 26 -18.24 -4.04 -11.86
C GLY A 26 -16.73 -3.88 -12.08
N TRP A 27 -15.98 -3.41 -11.08
CA TRP A 27 -14.53 -3.25 -11.15
C TRP A 27 -13.79 -4.54 -11.52
N ASP A 28 -14.20 -5.68 -10.98
CA ASP A 28 -13.68 -7.00 -11.33
C ASP A 28 -13.98 -7.36 -12.80
N ARG A 29 -15.20 -7.08 -13.26
CA ARG A 29 -15.63 -7.33 -14.64
C ARG A 29 -14.82 -6.53 -15.64
N MET A 30 -14.46 -5.28 -15.32
CA MET A 30 -13.61 -4.45 -16.17
C MET A 30 -12.29 -5.16 -16.54
N PHE A 31 -11.62 -5.81 -15.57
CA PHE A 31 -10.40 -6.56 -15.88
C PHE A 31 -10.64 -7.80 -16.74
N THR A 32 -11.78 -8.48 -16.53
CA THR A 32 -12.13 -9.65 -17.35
C THR A 32 -12.45 -9.26 -18.78
N GLN A 33 -13.19 -8.17 -18.98
CA GLN A 33 -13.55 -7.65 -20.31
C GLN A 33 -12.32 -7.13 -21.07
N ALA A 34 -11.39 -6.50 -20.36
CA ALA A 34 -10.12 -6.06 -20.91
C ALA A 34 -9.10 -7.20 -21.13
N ASN A 35 -9.46 -8.46 -20.86
CA ASN A 35 -8.57 -9.63 -20.94
C ASN A 35 -7.27 -9.51 -20.12
N ILE A 36 -7.29 -8.75 -19.02
CA ILE A 36 -6.13 -8.58 -18.12
C ILE A 36 -6.07 -9.74 -17.12
N PHE A 37 -7.21 -10.13 -16.58
CA PHE A 37 -7.34 -11.23 -15.63
C PHE A 37 -8.49 -12.16 -16.03
N ASN A 38 -8.35 -13.45 -15.74
CA ASN A 38 -9.50 -14.35 -15.79
C ASN A 38 -10.48 -14.05 -14.65
N THR A 39 -11.72 -14.53 -14.77
CA THR A 39 -12.80 -14.29 -13.81
C THR A 39 -12.44 -14.67 -12.38
N GLY A 40 -11.76 -15.81 -12.19
CA GLY A 40 -11.33 -16.25 -10.86
C GLY A 40 -10.33 -15.30 -10.22
N VAL A 41 -9.33 -14.84 -10.98
CA VAL A 41 -8.34 -13.89 -10.50
C VAL A 41 -8.99 -12.53 -10.24
N ALA A 42 -9.81 -12.02 -11.15
CA ALA A 42 -10.48 -10.72 -10.99
C ALA A 42 -11.36 -10.69 -9.73
N ALA A 43 -12.18 -11.72 -9.50
CA ALA A 43 -12.98 -11.86 -8.29
C ALA A 43 -12.11 -11.94 -7.02
N SER A 44 -10.95 -12.61 -7.11
CA SER A 44 -10.03 -12.74 -5.96
C SER A 44 -9.40 -11.42 -5.51
N LEU A 45 -9.35 -10.39 -6.37
CA LEU A 45 -8.80 -9.08 -6.04
C LEU A 45 -9.64 -8.35 -4.99
N LEU A 46 -10.96 -8.57 -5.00
CA LEU A 46 -11.89 -8.01 -4.01
C LEU A 46 -11.68 -8.60 -2.61
N GLY A 47 -10.96 -9.73 -2.50
CA GLY A 47 -10.74 -10.42 -1.24
C GLY A 47 -9.51 -9.96 -0.45
N GLY A 48 -8.68 -9.04 -0.95
CA GLY A 48 -7.50 -8.52 -0.25
C GLY A 48 -6.35 -9.50 0.02
N LYS A 49 -6.47 -10.77 -0.41
CA LYS A 49 -5.48 -11.84 -0.14
C LYS A 49 -4.31 -11.89 -1.11
N HIS A 50 -4.42 -11.23 -2.27
CA HIS A 50 -3.41 -11.28 -3.33
C HIS A 50 -2.63 -9.97 -3.46
N VAL A 51 -1.92 -9.63 -2.39
CA VAL A 51 -1.22 -8.34 -2.19
C VAL A 51 -0.61 -7.77 -3.47
N LYS A 52 0.29 -8.51 -4.12
CA LYS A 52 1.00 -8.03 -5.33
C LYS A 52 0.07 -7.80 -6.53
N ARG A 53 -0.93 -8.67 -6.75
CA ARG A 53 -1.85 -8.55 -7.89
C ARG A 53 -2.79 -7.37 -7.68
N THR A 54 -3.28 -7.19 -6.46
CA THR A 54 -4.14 -6.05 -6.10
C THR A 54 -3.42 -4.72 -6.28
N ARG A 55 -2.13 -4.62 -5.94
CA ARG A 55 -1.31 -3.43 -6.24
C ARG A 55 -1.34 -3.07 -7.73
N TYR A 56 -1.13 -4.06 -8.58
CA TYR A 56 -1.11 -3.87 -10.03
C TYR A 56 -2.49 -3.46 -10.56
N ALA A 57 -3.56 -4.10 -10.07
CA ALA A 57 -4.92 -3.72 -10.41
C ALA A 57 -5.26 -2.27 -10.02
N TYR A 58 -4.81 -1.82 -8.84
CA TYR A 58 -5.00 -0.43 -8.41
C TYR A 58 -4.28 0.57 -9.32
N GLN A 59 -3.04 0.26 -9.72
CA GLN A 59 -2.29 1.10 -10.68
C GLN A 59 -3.00 1.22 -12.03
N LEU A 60 -3.48 0.09 -12.57
CA LEU A 60 -4.24 0.07 -13.82
C LEU A 60 -5.54 0.88 -13.70
N THR A 61 -6.25 0.73 -12.58
CA THR A 61 -7.51 1.46 -12.34
C THR A 61 -7.27 2.96 -12.28
N LEU A 62 -6.22 3.41 -11.59
CA LEU A 62 -5.84 4.82 -11.55
C LEU A 62 -5.49 5.36 -12.94
N ALA A 63 -4.75 4.58 -13.74
CA ALA A 63 -4.41 4.96 -15.12
C ALA A 63 -5.67 5.05 -16.00
N TRP A 64 -6.58 4.08 -15.90
CA TRP A 64 -7.85 4.11 -16.62
C TRP A 64 -8.72 5.29 -16.23
N LEU A 65 -8.89 5.56 -14.94
CA LEU A 65 -9.66 6.72 -14.48
C LEU A 65 -9.06 8.04 -14.96
N HIS A 66 -7.73 8.13 -15.02
CA HIS A 66 -7.06 9.32 -15.57
C HIS A 66 -7.33 9.51 -17.05
N VAL A 67 -7.18 8.46 -17.87
CA VAL A 67 -7.44 8.51 -19.32
C VAL A 67 -8.91 8.81 -19.61
N LEU A 68 -9.83 8.16 -18.90
CA LEU A 68 -11.27 8.41 -19.04
C LEU A 68 -11.62 9.86 -18.70
N LYS A 69 -11.00 10.42 -17.67
CA LYS A 69 -11.18 11.83 -17.31
C LYS A 69 -10.72 12.78 -18.42
N GLU A 70 -9.54 12.53 -18.98
CA GLU A 70 -9.00 13.35 -20.08
C GLU A 70 -9.92 13.29 -21.31
N GLN A 71 -10.36 12.08 -21.70
CA GLN A 71 -11.26 11.90 -22.83
C GLN A 71 -12.61 12.62 -22.63
N ALA A 72 -13.21 12.49 -21.45
CA ALA A 72 -14.48 13.14 -21.14
C ALA A 72 -14.35 14.68 -21.07
N TYR A 73 -13.22 15.19 -20.59
CA TYR A 73 -12.94 16.63 -20.60
C TYR A 73 -12.74 17.17 -22.02
N ASP A 74 -12.02 16.43 -22.87
CA ASP A 74 -11.85 16.77 -24.28
C ASP A 74 -13.19 16.82 -25.02
N GLU A 75 -14.10 15.87 -24.75
CA GLU A 75 -15.45 15.86 -25.32
C GLU A 75 -16.27 17.07 -24.84
N TYR A 76 -16.23 17.40 -23.55
CA TYR A 76 -16.83 18.61 -23.00
C TYR A 76 -16.31 19.89 -23.69
N CYS A 77 -15.03 19.94 -24.04
CA CYS A 77 -14.44 21.07 -24.76
C CYS A 77 -14.85 21.13 -26.25
N ARG A 78 -15.34 20.03 -26.83
CA ARG A 78 -15.81 20.01 -28.23
C ARG A 78 -17.27 20.41 -28.39
N GLU A 79 -18.12 20.13 -27.39
CA GLU A 79 -19.58 20.30 -27.50
C GLU A 79 -20.07 21.72 -27.15
N GLY A 80 -19.26 22.55 -26.49
CA GLY A 80 -19.67 23.87 -26.00
C GLY A 80 -19.27 25.03 -26.91
N TYR A 81 -20.09 26.10 -26.92
CA TYR A 81 -19.70 27.42 -27.44
C TYR A 81 -19.36 28.35 -26.27
N GLY A 82 -18.12 28.86 -26.20
CA GLY A 82 -17.67 29.81 -25.18
C GLY A 82 -16.43 29.35 -24.42
N PRO A 83 -15.96 30.12 -23.42
CA PRO A 83 -14.83 29.71 -22.59
C PRO A 83 -15.19 28.49 -21.75
N HIS A 84 -14.37 27.44 -21.82
CA HIS A 84 -14.55 26.22 -21.03
C HIS A 84 -14.00 26.40 -19.62
N GLU A 85 -14.64 25.73 -18.65
CA GLU A 85 -14.10 25.55 -17.30
C GLU A 85 -12.72 24.88 -17.39
N THR A 86 -11.82 25.17 -16.44
CA THR A 86 -10.61 24.36 -16.30
C THR A 86 -10.99 22.92 -15.92
N MET A 87 -10.13 21.95 -16.24
CA MET A 87 -10.37 20.54 -15.89
C MET A 87 -10.67 20.35 -14.40
N GLU A 88 -9.98 21.08 -13.53
CA GLU A 88 -10.21 21.03 -12.08
C GLU A 88 -11.60 21.56 -11.69
N MET A 89 -12.02 22.71 -12.22
CA MET A 89 -13.35 23.28 -11.95
C MET A 89 -14.46 22.36 -12.48
N TRP A 90 -14.27 21.82 -13.68
CA TRP A 90 -15.18 20.88 -14.32
C TRP A 90 -15.31 19.58 -13.51
N GLU A 91 -14.20 19.00 -13.08
CA GLU A 91 -14.16 17.80 -12.23
C GLU A 91 -14.87 18.05 -10.89
N ASN A 92 -14.61 19.18 -10.23
CA ASN A 92 -15.27 19.55 -8.97
C ASN A 92 -16.79 19.74 -9.12
N ARG A 93 -17.23 20.34 -10.24
CA ARG A 93 -18.65 20.45 -10.56
C ARG A 93 -19.28 19.07 -10.76
N LEU A 94 -18.65 18.18 -11.53
CA LEU A 94 -19.17 16.83 -11.74
C LEU A 94 -19.20 16.01 -10.45
N ASN A 95 -18.16 16.11 -9.61
CA ASN A 95 -18.11 15.47 -8.30
C ASN A 95 -19.32 15.82 -7.43
N SER A 96 -19.78 17.07 -7.51
CA SER A 96 -20.88 17.59 -6.70
C SER A 96 -22.27 17.26 -7.27
N ASN A 97 -22.37 16.96 -8.57
CA ASN A 97 -23.66 16.85 -9.27
C ASN A 97 -23.94 15.46 -9.85
N ALA A 98 -22.94 14.60 -9.99
CA ALA A 98 -23.07 13.26 -10.58
C ALA A 98 -22.64 12.17 -9.59
N PRO A 99 -23.58 11.39 -9.01
CA PRO A 99 -23.26 10.36 -8.01
C PRO A 99 -22.23 9.33 -8.48
N THR A 100 -22.29 8.93 -9.75
CA THR A 100 -21.34 7.98 -10.34
C THR A 100 -19.92 8.56 -10.40
N VAL A 101 -19.78 9.84 -10.76
CA VAL A 101 -18.47 10.52 -10.77
C VAL A 101 -17.95 10.66 -9.35
N CYS A 102 -18.81 11.07 -8.42
CA CYS A 102 -18.49 11.17 -7.00
C CYS A 102 -17.95 9.85 -6.43
N TYR A 103 -18.60 8.73 -6.75
CA TYR A 103 -18.13 7.40 -6.37
C TYR A 103 -16.74 7.08 -6.94
N TRP A 104 -16.52 7.27 -8.25
CA TRP A 104 -15.23 6.93 -8.87
C TRP A 104 -14.09 7.87 -8.47
N MET A 105 -14.39 9.13 -8.14
CA MET A 105 -13.42 10.05 -7.53
C MET A 105 -13.04 9.61 -6.13
N THR A 106 -14.01 9.19 -5.33
CA THR A 106 -13.78 8.59 -4.01
C THR A 106 -12.89 7.35 -4.11
N VAL A 107 -13.15 6.48 -5.09
CA VAL A 107 -12.29 5.32 -5.41
C VAL A 107 -10.88 5.78 -5.80
N ARG A 108 -10.74 6.74 -6.71
CA ARG A 108 -9.44 7.27 -7.13
C ARG A 108 -8.62 7.74 -5.94
N ASP A 109 -9.20 8.53 -5.06
CA ASP A 109 -8.50 9.08 -3.90
C ASP A 109 -8.08 7.96 -2.93
N TYR A 110 -8.95 6.99 -2.71
CA TYR A 110 -8.63 5.80 -1.92
C TYR A 110 -7.46 4.99 -2.50
N LEU A 111 -7.48 4.71 -3.81
CA LEU A 111 -6.42 3.98 -4.50
C LEU A 111 -5.10 4.76 -4.49
N MET A 112 -5.15 6.09 -4.58
CA MET A 112 -3.98 6.95 -4.51
C MET A 112 -3.30 6.86 -3.14
N ILE A 113 -4.07 6.86 -2.05
CA ILE A 113 -3.54 6.66 -0.69
C ILE A 113 -2.80 5.32 -0.59
N ASN A 114 -3.40 4.24 -1.10
CA ASN A 114 -2.77 2.91 -1.13
C ASN A 114 -1.44 2.93 -1.93
N CYS A 115 -1.43 3.55 -3.11
CA CYS A 115 -0.22 3.68 -3.91
C CYS A 115 0.87 4.51 -3.22
N ARG A 116 0.51 5.60 -2.51
CA ARG A 116 1.46 6.40 -1.71
C ARG A 116 2.06 5.58 -0.57
N PHE A 117 1.23 4.82 0.15
CA PHE A 117 1.68 3.94 1.23
C PHE A 117 2.69 2.91 0.73
N ILE A 118 2.41 2.26 -0.41
CA ILE A 118 3.34 1.31 -1.03
C ILE A 118 4.61 2.00 -1.49
N ARG A 119 4.49 3.15 -2.18
CA ARG A 119 5.63 3.92 -2.67
C ARG A 119 6.56 4.32 -1.54
N GLY A 120 6.01 4.83 -0.42
CA GLY A 120 6.76 5.21 0.77
C GLY A 120 7.68 4.09 1.23
N GLN A 121 7.16 2.88 1.36
CA GLN A 121 7.96 1.70 1.72
C GLN A 121 8.96 1.30 0.64
N ARG A 122 8.54 1.25 -0.64
CA ARG A 122 9.41 0.79 -1.75
C ARG A 122 10.62 1.69 -1.98
N VAL A 123 10.55 2.95 -1.59
CA VAL A 123 11.65 3.91 -1.72
C VAL A 123 12.28 4.32 -0.38
N GLY A 124 11.84 3.74 0.74
CA GLY A 124 12.33 4.10 2.08
C GLY A 124 11.99 5.54 2.48
N ASN A 125 10.92 6.12 1.96
CA ASN A 125 10.46 7.46 2.34
C ASN A 125 9.53 7.38 3.55
N TRP A 126 10.09 7.73 4.70
CA TRP A 126 9.40 7.68 5.98
C TRP A 126 8.23 8.68 6.10
N PRO A 127 8.40 10.00 5.82
CA PRO A 127 7.28 10.94 5.84
C PRO A 127 6.11 10.55 4.94
N LEU A 128 6.38 10.07 3.72
CA LEU A 128 5.34 9.62 2.80
C LEU A 128 4.57 8.40 3.36
N THR A 129 5.27 7.51 4.06
CA THR A 129 4.65 6.35 4.71
C THR A 129 3.73 6.79 5.84
N LEU A 130 4.16 7.73 6.69
CA LEU A 130 3.34 8.25 7.79
C LEU A 130 2.10 9.01 7.31
N ASN A 131 2.25 9.89 6.32
CA ASN A 131 1.12 10.63 5.76
C ASN A 131 0.09 9.66 5.15
N ALA A 132 0.55 8.61 4.46
CA ALA A 132 -0.37 7.61 3.92
C ALA A 132 -1.04 6.77 5.01
N CYS A 133 -0.35 6.48 6.12
CA CYS A 133 -0.96 5.84 7.30
C CYS A 133 -2.05 6.71 7.94
N GLU A 134 -1.82 8.01 8.05
CA GLU A 134 -2.81 8.99 8.51
C GLU A 134 -4.03 9.02 7.59
N ASP A 135 -3.80 9.15 6.28
CA ASP A 135 -4.85 9.11 5.25
C ASP A 135 -5.64 7.79 5.26
N LEU A 136 -5.01 6.65 5.57
CA LEU A 136 -5.67 5.33 5.65
C LEU A 136 -6.53 5.16 6.90
N CYS A 137 -6.26 5.89 7.98
CA CYS A 137 -6.88 5.65 9.28
C CYS A 137 -8.43 5.76 9.24
N PRO A 138 -9.04 6.80 8.62
CA PRO A 138 -10.50 6.90 8.50
C PRO A 138 -11.12 5.74 7.73
N TRP A 139 -10.43 5.23 6.71
CA TRP A 139 -10.91 4.11 5.90
C TRP A 139 -10.91 2.79 6.66
N LEU A 140 -9.85 2.53 7.43
CA LEU A 140 -9.78 1.35 8.29
C LEU A 140 -10.92 1.36 9.31
N PHE A 141 -11.26 2.52 9.85
CA PHE A 141 -12.42 2.67 10.73
C PHE A 141 -13.73 2.41 9.99
N ALA A 142 -13.96 3.08 8.85
CA ALA A 142 -15.19 3.00 8.06
C ALA A 142 -15.52 1.56 7.61
N PHE A 143 -14.50 0.76 7.29
CA PHE A 143 -14.68 -0.62 6.83
C PHE A 143 -14.52 -1.70 7.92
N GLY A 144 -14.51 -1.30 9.20
CA GLY A 144 -14.58 -2.23 10.34
C GLY A 144 -13.26 -2.88 10.74
N HIS A 145 -12.10 -2.36 10.31
CA HIS A 145 -10.77 -2.82 10.73
C HIS A 145 -10.35 -2.13 12.04
N THR A 146 -11.19 -2.28 13.08
CA THR A 146 -11.13 -1.52 14.34
C THR A 146 -9.81 -1.67 15.10
N ASN A 147 -9.15 -2.82 15.02
CA ASN A 147 -7.83 -3.02 15.64
C ASN A 147 -6.80 -2.07 15.02
N TYR A 148 -6.68 -2.04 13.70
CA TYR A 148 -5.74 -1.15 13.02
C TYR A 148 -6.17 0.32 13.15
N ALA A 149 -7.47 0.62 13.05
CA ALA A 149 -7.98 1.97 13.25
C ALA A 149 -7.71 2.51 14.67
N ARG A 150 -7.69 1.65 15.69
CA ARG A 150 -7.38 2.04 17.08
C ARG A 150 -5.88 2.25 17.29
N TRP A 151 -5.03 1.39 16.75
CA TRP A 151 -3.59 1.46 16.94
C TRP A 151 -2.89 2.46 16.02
N MET A 152 -3.49 2.80 14.86
CA MET A 152 -2.90 3.74 13.91
C MET A 152 -2.65 5.14 14.51
N PRO A 153 -3.60 5.78 15.24
CA PRO A 153 -3.33 7.07 15.87
C PRO A 153 -2.26 7.01 16.96
N ILE A 154 -2.19 5.90 17.70
CA ILE A 154 -1.16 5.68 18.74
C ILE A 154 0.21 5.58 18.07
N PHE A 155 0.31 4.76 17.02
CA PHE A 155 1.51 4.66 16.19
C PHE A 155 1.93 6.04 15.65
N LEU A 156 1.03 6.79 15.01
CA LEU A 156 1.34 8.11 14.45
C LEU A 156 1.83 9.10 15.52
N LYS A 157 1.19 9.10 16.70
CA LYS A 157 1.62 9.92 17.84
C LYS A 157 3.04 9.55 18.29
N ASP A 158 3.32 8.26 18.46
CA ASP A 158 4.64 7.79 18.85
C ASP A 158 5.69 8.21 17.81
N MET A 159 5.38 8.08 16.51
CA MET A 159 6.27 8.48 15.43
C MET A 159 6.52 10.00 15.39
N ALA A 160 5.51 10.82 15.73
CA ALA A 160 5.66 12.28 15.81
C ALA A 160 6.61 12.72 16.95
N THR A 161 6.62 12.00 18.07
CA THR A 161 7.50 12.27 19.21
C THR A 161 8.85 11.53 19.15
N LEU A 162 9.08 10.77 18.08
CA LEU A 162 10.26 9.90 17.96
C LEU A 162 11.56 10.71 17.91
N ARG A 163 11.54 11.90 17.31
CA ARG A 163 12.70 12.79 17.24
C ARG A 163 13.24 13.15 18.62
N ASP A 164 12.36 13.40 19.58
CA ASP A 164 12.74 13.86 20.92
C ASP A 164 12.99 12.68 21.85
N THR A 165 12.20 11.61 21.72
CA THR A 165 12.27 10.45 22.61
C THR A 165 13.37 9.44 22.21
N HIS A 166 13.60 9.25 20.90
CA HIS A 166 14.57 8.30 20.34
C HIS A 166 15.24 8.87 19.07
N PRO A 167 16.09 9.90 19.18
CA PRO A 167 16.64 10.63 18.04
C PRO A 167 17.37 9.73 17.03
N SER A 168 18.11 8.72 17.50
CA SER A 168 18.84 7.78 16.66
C SER A 168 17.92 6.90 15.81
N VAL A 169 16.77 6.50 16.35
CA VAL A 169 15.76 5.72 15.61
C VAL A 169 15.08 6.61 14.58
N HIS A 170 14.75 7.84 14.95
CA HIS A 170 14.20 8.83 14.02
C HIS A 170 15.15 9.08 12.85
N GLU A 171 16.44 9.31 13.10
CA GLU A 171 17.45 9.47 12.05
C GLU A 171 17.53 8.23 11.15
N ALA A 172 17.58 7.03 11.72
CA ALA A 172 17.58 5.79 10.95
C ALA A 172 16.33 5.65 10.07
N PHE A 173 15.15 6.05 10.56
CA PHE A 173 13.92 6.02 9.77
C PHE A 173 13.94 7.04 8.63
N MET A 174 14.44 8.25 8.88
CA MET A 174 14.61 9.28 7.85
C MET A 174 15.61 8.86 6.75
N GLU A 175 16.59 8.02 7.09
CA GLU A 175 17.50 7.38 6.14
C GLU A 175 16.90 6.15 5.43
N GLY A 176 15.66 5.78 5.73
CA GLY A 176 14.97 4.64 5.11
C GLY A 176 15.29 3.28 5.74
N LYS A 177 15.96 3.22 6.89
CA LYS A 177 16.36 1.96 7.57
C LYS A 177 15.20 1.21 8.25
N PHE A 178 13.95 1.64 8.03
CA PHE A 178 12.72 0.94 8.48
C PHE A 178 12.25 -0.14 7.50
N VAL A 179 12.87 -0.24 6.32
CA VAL A 179 12.60 -1.24 5.29
C VAL A 179 13.87 -2.01 4.94
N VAL A 180 13.72 -3.20 4.38
CA VAL A 180 14.83 -4.08 4.00
C VAL A 180 14.82 -4.41 2.51
N GLN A 181 15.99 -4.69 1.97
CA GLN A 181 16.20 -5.06 0.57
C GLN A 181 16.91 -6.41 0.48
N ARG A 182 16.55 -7.25 -0.49
CA ARG A 182 17.25 -8.52 -0.77
C ARG A 182 18.25 -8.43 -1.93
N GLY A 183 18.17 -7.41 -2.78
CA GLY A 183 19.08 -7.17 -3.91
C GLY A 183 19.00 -5.71 -4.35
N ASP A 184 19.83 -5.26 -5.29
CA ASP A 184 20.18 -3.84 -5.42
C ASP A 184 19.22 -2.96 -6.24
N ASN A 185 18.06 -3.49 -6.64
CA ASN A 185 17.12 -2.76 -7.49
C ASN A 185 16.43 -1.61 -6.74
N LYS A 186 16.45 -0.41 -7.33
CA LYS A 186 15.61 0.71 -6.87
C LYS A 186 14.14 0.27 -6.85
N PHE A 187 13.37 0.78 -5.88
CA PHE A 187 11.95 0.42 -5.68
C PHE A 187 11.70 -1.04 -5.20
N SER A 188 12.70 -1.74 -4.67
CA SER A 188 12.55 -3.14 -4.22
C SER A 188 12.51 -3.34 -2.69
N LEU A 189 12.61 -2.25 -1.92
CA LEU A 189 12.53 -2.28 -0.46
C LEU A 189 11.21 -2.87 0.00
N MET A 190 11.20 -3.60 1.12
CA MET A 190 10.01 -4.22 1.69
C MET A 190 9.96 -4.02 3.20
N ALA A 191 8.75 -4.01 3.76
CA ALA A 191 8.56 -3.93 5.19
C ALA A 191 9.24 -5.12 5.91
N LEU A 192 9.64 -4.87 7.16
CA LEU A 192 10.31 -5.86 8.00
C LEU A 192 9.42 -7.10 8.23
N ASP A 193 8.15 -6.89 8.55
CA ASP A 193 7.18 -7.96 8.77
C ASP A 193 6.96 -8.81 7.50
N GLN A 194 6.93 -8.17 6.32
CA GLN A 194 6.91 -8.88 5.04
C GLN A 194 8.15 -9.76 4.82
N SER A 195 9.34 -9.25 5.15
CA SER A 195 10.58 -10.01 5.02
C SER A 195 10.63 -11.21 5.97
N GLN A 196 10.12 -11.02 7.20
CA GLN A 196 9.98 -12.09 8.19
C GLN A 196 9.01 -13.17 7.72
N GLU A 197 7.81 -12.79 7.24
CA GLU A 197 6.82 -13.75 6.75
C GLU A 197 7.34 -14.57 5.56
N HIS A 198 8.03 -13.92 4.60
CA HIS A 198 8.68 -14.63 3.50
C HIS A 198 9.75 -15.62 3.98
N SER A 199 10.49 -15.28 5.05
CA SER A 199 11.53 -16.14 5.60
C SER A 199 10.92 -17.35 6.32
N ILE A 200 9.81 -17.16 7.04
CA ILE A 200 9.07 -18.26 7.69
C ILE A 200 8.51 -19.23 6.65
N LYS A 201 7.87 -18.73 5.59
CA LYS A 201 7.34 -19.57 4.50
C LYS A 201 8.43 -20.43 3.86
N PHE A 202 9.59 -19.82 3.57
CA PHE A 202 10.75 -20.54 3.02
C PHE A 202 11.22 -21.66 3.95
N LEU A 203 11.30 -21.41 5.26
CA LEU A 203 11.69 -22.44 6.23
C LEU A 203 10.67 -23.58 6.33
N GLN A 204 9.37 -23.27 6.21
CA GLN A 204 8.30 -24.26 6.22
C GLN A 204 8.36 -25.14 4.96
N GLU A 205 8.57 -24.56 3.78
CA GLU A 205 8.75 -25.27 2.51
C GLU A 205 9.99 -26.19 2.54
N ASP A 206 11.10 -25.70 3.09
CA ASP A 206 12.33 -26.49 3.29
C ASP A 206 12.11 -27.63 4.29
N SER A 207 11.35 -27.41 5.38
CA SER A 207 11.06 -28.44 6.38
C SER A 207 10.09 -29.52 5.89
N GLY A 208 9.30 -29.23 4.85
CA GLY A 208 8.45 -30.20 4.15
C GLY A 208 9.21 -31.10 3.18
N SER A 209 10.44 -30.73 2.81
CA SER A 209 11.34 -31.53 1.98
C SER A 209 12.31 -32.31 2.86
N LYS A 210 11.97 -33.56 3.22
CA LYS A 210 12.96 -34.53 3.72
C LYS A 210 14.03 -34.75 2.64
N GLY A 211 15.11 -33.97 2.67
CA GLY A 211 16.19 -34.12 1.69
C GLY A 211 17.32 -33.11 1.77
N SER A 212 18.31 -33.41 2.61
CA SER A 212 19.72 -32.98 2.51
C SER A 212 20.15 -31.64 3.15
N MET A 213 20.82 -31.80 4.29
CA MET A 213 21.43 -30.81 5.20
C MET A 213 22.68 -30.11 4.63
N VAL A 214 22.76 -29.87 3.31
CA VAL A 214 23.99 -29.37 2.65
C VAL A 214 23.88 -27.92 2.14
N SER A 215 22.69 -27.34 2.01
CA SER A 215 22.54 -25.93 1.55
C SER A 215 22.72 -24.89 2.67
N MET A 216 22.78 -25.31 3.94
CA MET A 216 22.63 -24.44 5.11
C MET A 216 23.83 -23.53 5.43
N ARG A 217 24.95 -23.61 4.68
CA ARG A 217 26.23 -22.96 5.09
C ARG A 217 26.57 -21.63 4.42
N ARG A 218 25.86 -21.19 3.36
CA ARG A 218 26.32 -20.01 2.58
C ARG A 218 25.58 -18.68 2.78
N ARG A 219 24.53 -18.61 3.61
CA ARG A 219 23.70 -17.39 3.73
C ARG A 219 23.35 -16.95 5.17
N ARG A 220 24.10 -17.39 6.18
CA ARG A 220 23.93 -16.94 7.58
C ARG A 220 24.58 -15.58 7.89
N SER A 221 25.39 -15.00 7.01
CA SER A 221 26.16 -13.79 7.35
C SER A 221 25.35 -12.49 7.37
N LEU A 222 24.31 -12.34 6.54
CA LEU A 222 23.62 -11.05 6.36
C LEU A 222 22.43 -10.83 7.30
N SER A 223 21.66 -11.87 7.63
CA SER A 223 20.51 -11.74 8.55
C SER A 223 20.93 -11.66 10.03
N SER A 224 22.04 -12.30 10.39
CA SER A 224 22.62 -12.23 11.73
C SER A 224 23.24 -10.87 12.04
N GLN A 225 23.76 -10.14 11.06
CA GLN A 225 24.38 -8.83 11.31
C GLN A 225 23.33 -7.77 11.65
N ASN A 226 22.19 -7.78 10.95
CA ASN A 226 21.09 -6.85 11.23
C ASN A 226 20.32 -7.18 12.52
N LEU A 227 20.20 -8.45 12.93
CA LEU A 227 19.59 -8.75 14.23
C LEU A 227 20.52 -8.42 15.42
N LYS A 228 21.84 -8.59 15.26
CA LYS A 228 22.82 -8.27 16.31
C LYS A 228 22.94 -6.76 16.55
N SER A 229 22.81 -5.94 15.51
CA SER A 229 22.81 -4.49 15.68
C SER A 229 21.58 -3.99 16.45
N TRP A 230 20.41 -4.62 16.29
CA TRP A 230 19.21 -4.26 17.05
C TRP A 230 19.29 -4.66 18.53
N VAL A 231 19.83 -5.85 18.87
CA VAL A 231 19.99 -6.28 20.28
C VAL A 231 20.96 -5.38 21.06
N GLN A 232 21.96 -4.81 20.38
CA GLN A 232 22.88 -3.84 21.00
C GLN A 232 22.31 -2.42 21.12
N ILE A 233 21.32 -2.03 20.30
CA ILE A 233 20.66 -0.72 20.38
C ILE A 233 19.53 -0.71 21.43
N SER A 234 18.97 -1.89 21.76
CA SER A 234 17.86 -2.04 22.72
C SER A 234 18.28 -2.45 24.13
N SER A 235 19.57 -2.39 24.47
CA SER A 235 20.05 -2.62 25.84
C SER A 235 20.39 -1.26 26.48
N PRO A 236 19.93 -0.96 27.70
CA PRO A 236 20.34 0.24 28.43
C PRO A 236 21.84 0.23 28.73
#